data_AF-A0A6A5S7W5-F1
#
_entry.id   AF-A0A6A5S7W5-F1
#
_cell.length_a   1.000
_cell.length_b   1.000
_cell.length_c   1.000
_cell.angle_alpha   90.00
_cell.angle_beta   90.00
_cell.angle_gamma   90.00
#
_symmetry.space_group_name_H-M   'P 1'
#
loop_
_entity.id
_entity.type
_entity.pdbx_description
1 polymer ?
#
loop_
_entity_poly.entity_id
_entity_poly.type
_entity_poly.pdbx_seq_one_letter_code
_entity_poly.pdbx_strand_id
1 'polypeptide(L)'
;MPISRCKPYKYKTDCVIKPPRTSQTEISAVTRAFLVGAYVASCNGYVSQRDLATLVQRTQPAICKLIRRTEEKAIASGLDLWNSILYENDLGQGRSALLTGEHKDAIVKLVMSTRNNREKESWQAIKDGDFKDIIP
;
A
#
# COMPACT_ATOMS: atom_id res chain seq x y z
N MET A 1 -25.36 -30.33 -35.49
CA MET A 1 -24.63 -29.49 -34.52
C MET A 1 -25.38 -29.52 -33.20
N PRO A 2 -24.75 -29.78 -32.05
CA PRO A 2 -25.47 -29.80 -30.80
C PRO A 2 -25.87 -28.38 -30.43
N ILE A 3 -27.18 -28.13 -30.30
CA ILE A 3 -27.74 -26.85 -29.90
C ILE A 3 -27.58 -26.73 -28.39
N SER A 4 -26.66 -25.88 -27.93
CA SER A 4 -26.50 -25.58 -26.51
C SER A 4 -27.75 -24.86 -25.98
N ARG A 5 -28.49 -25.50 -25.07
CA ARG A 5 -29.70 -24.95 -24.44
C ARG A 5 -29.41 -23.94 -23.31
N CYS A 6 -28.15 -23.76 -22.94
CA CYS A 6 -27.76 -22.85 -21.87
C CYS A 6 -27.70 -21.41 -22.41
N LYS A 7 -28.43 -20.50 -21.75
CA LYS A 7 -28.31 -19.05 -22.03
C LYS A 7 -26.86 -18.61 -21.76
N PRO A 8 -26.24 -17.81 -22.63
CA PRO A 8 -24.89 -17.30 -22.40
C PRO A 8 -24.86 -16.48 -21.10
N TYR A 9 -23.94 -16.82 -20.21
CA TYR A 9 -23.79 -16.15 -18.92
C TYR A 9 -23.21 -14.75 -19.14
N LYS A 10 -23.95 -13.72 -18.72
CA LYS A 10 -23.56 -12.30 -18.86
C LYS A 10 -22.50 -11.95 -17.82
N TYR A 11 -21.24 -12.17 -18.15
CA TYR A 11 -20.13 -12.06 -17.18
C TYR A 11 -19.86 -10.62 -16.67
N LYS A 12 -20.51 -9.57 -17.20
CA LYS A 12 -20.21 -8.16 -16.84
C LYS A 12 -21.37 -7.16 -16.91
N THR A 13 -22.54 -7.55 -17.41
CA THR A 13 -23.65 -6.59 -17.66
C THR A 13 -24.49 -6.33 -16.42
N ASP A 14 -24.52 -7.27 -15.48
CA ASP A 14 -25.37 -7.24 -14.28
C ASP A 14 -24.51 -7.30 -13.00
N CYS A 15 -23.39 -6.56 -12.96
CA CYS A 15 -22.58 -6.45 -11.75
C CYS A 15 -23.32 -5.60 -10.72
N VAL A 16 -23.92 -6.24 -9.71
CA VAL A 16 -24.50 -5.54 -8.55
C VAL A 16 -23.37 -4.80 -7.83
N ILE A 17 -23.37 -3.47 -7.93
CA ILE A 17 -22.47 -2.62 -7.16
C ILE A 17 -22.88 -2.75 -5.70
N LYS A 18 -22.12 -3.54 -4.93
CA LYS A 18 -22.35 -3.70 -3.50
C LYS A 18 -22.04 -2.36 -2.83
N PRO A 19 -22.95 -1.79 -2.02
CA PRO A 19 -22.63 -0.60 -1.26
C PRO A 19 -21.45 -0.92 -0.33
N PRO A 20 -20.52 0.03 -0.14
CA PRO A 20 -19.40 -0.17 0.77
C PRO A 20 -19.92 -0.41 2.19
N ARG A 21 -19.21 -1.27 2.93
CA ARG A 21 -19.57 -1.62 4.31
C ARG A 21 -19.53 -0.42 5.26
N THR A 22 -18.75 0.61 4.93
CA THR A 22 -18.57 1.84 5.71
C THR A 22 -18.70 3.06 4.81
N SER A 23 -19.11 4.19 5.38
CA SER A 23 -19.09 5.51 4.72
C SER A 23 -17.68 6.09 4.57
N GLN A 24 -16.64 5.37 5.02
CA GLN A 24 -15.26 5.81 4.90
C GLN A 24 -14.82 5.75 3.44
N THR A 25 -14.76 6.91 2.81
CA THR A 25 -14.21 7.08 1.47
C THR A 25 -12.72 7.41 1.51
N GLU A 26 -11.96 6.93 0.53
CA GLU A 26 -10.56 7.35 0.36
C GLU A 26 -10.47 8.80 -0.12
N ILE A 27 -9.41 9.51 0.29
CA ILE A 27 -9.12 10.87 -0.19
C ILE A 27 -8.39 10.74 -1.52
N SER A 28 -8.89 11.42 -2.56
CA SER A 28 -8.29 11.36 -3.90
C SER A 28 -6.86 11.92 -3.91
N ALA A 29 -6.02 11.46 -4.84
CA ALA A 29 -4.65 11.95 -4.98
C ALA A 29 -4.58 13.49 -5.10
N VAL A 30 -5.49 14.06 -5.91
CA VAL A 30 -5.60 15.52 -6.11
C VAL A 30 -5.93 16.24 -4.81
N THR A 31 -6.89 15.74 -4.04
CA THR A 31 -7.25 16.37 -2.76
C THR A 31 -6.15 16.22 -1.72
N ARG A 32 -5.40 15.11 -1.71
CA ARG A 32 -4.20 14.95 -0.86
C ARG A 32 -3.12 15.97 -1.21
N ALA A 33 -2.80 16.12 -2.49
CA ALA A 33 -1.80 17.08 -2.97
C ALA A 33 -2.21 18.52 -2.61
N PHE A 34 -3.49 18.86 -2.77
CA PHE A 34 -4.01 20.17 -2.39
C PHE A 34 -3.89 20.43 -0.88
N LEU A 35 -4.24 19.44 -0.05
CA LEU A 35 -4.12 19.54 1.41
C LEU A 35 -2.68 19.76 1.87
N VAL A 36 -1.74 18.98 1.33
CA VAL A 36 -0.33 19.09 1.68
C VAL A 36 0.25 20.40 1.14
N GLY A 37 -0.05 20.76 -0.11
CA GLY A 37 0.38 22.03 -0.69
C GLY A 37 -0.16 23.25 0.06
N ALA A 38 -1.44 23.23 0.45
CA ALA A 38 -2.04 24.27 1.29
C ALA A 38 -1.35 24.35 2.66
N TYR A 39 -1.09 23.20 3.29
CA TYR A 39 -0.37 23.15 4.56
C TYR A 39 1.03 23.76 4.45
N VAL A 40 1.83 23.33 3.46
CA VAL A 40 3.19 23.83 3.22
C VAL A 40 3.20 25.33 2.89
N ALA A 41 2.29 25.79 2.03
CA ALA A 41 2.16 27.21 1.71
C ALA A 41 1.69 28.04 2.91
N SER A 42 0.91 27.42 3.81
CA SER A 42 0.37 28.06 5.02
C SER A 42 1.27 27.94 6.25
N CYS A 43 2.50 27.41 6.13
CA CYS A 43 3.44 27.19 7.25
C CYS A 43 3.69 28.44 8.12
N ASN A 44 3.32 29.65 7.67
CA ASN A 44 3.29 30.87 8.47
C ASN A 44 1.99 31.09 9.28
N GLY A 45 1.21 30.03 9.53
CA GLY A 45 0.06 30.04 10.44
C GLY A 45 -1.28 30.49 9.85
N TYR A 46 -1.37 30.67 8.52
CA TYR A 46 -2.59 31.18 7.88
C TYR A 46 -3.74 30.16 7.84
N VAL A 47 -3.43 28.86 7.73
CA VAL A 47 -4.44 27.80 7.69
C VAL A 47 -4.11 26.74 8.72
N SER A 48 -5.05 26.47 9.63
CA SER A 48 -4.88 25.39 10.59
C SER A 48 -5.28 24.05 9.98
N GLN A 49 -4.70 22.96 10.50
CA GLN A 49 -5.13 21.60 10.13
C GLN A 49 -6.61 21.34 10.43
N ARG A 50 -7.21 22.08 11.37
CA ARG A 50 -8.64 21.99 11.68
C ARG A 50 -9.49 22.61 10.56
N ASP A 51 -9.05 23.72 9.98
CA ASP A 51 -9.77 24.39 8.89
C ASP A 51 -9.77 23.50 7.64
N LEU A 52 -8.62 22.91 7.32
CA LEU A 52 -8.50 21.91 6.25
C LEU A 52 -9.38 20.67 6.51
N ALA A 53 -9.51 20.25 7.76
CA ALA A 53 -10.33 19.11 8.16
C ALA A 53 -11.82 19.37 7.95
N THR A 54 -12.28 20.57 8.31
CA THR A 54 -13.65 21.01 8.08
C THR A 54 -13.97 21.06 6.59
N LEU A 55 -13.05 21.58 5.77
CA LEU A 55 -13.24 21.70 4.31
C LEU A 55 -13.40 20.33 3.64
N VAL A 56 -12.61 19.33 4.05
CA VAL A 56 -12.65 17.97 3.46
C VAL A 56 -13.59 17.03 4.24
N GLN A 57 -14.30 17.54 5.24
CA GLN A 57 -15.20 16.77 6.12
C GLN A 57 -14.50 15.54 6.73
N ARG A 58 -13.25 15.73 7.17
CA ARG A 58 -12.44 14.71 7.83
C ARG A 58 -12.09 15.11 9.24
N THR A 59 -11.53 14.16 9.98
CA THR A 59 -11.00 14.44 11.30
C THR A 59 -9.61 15.07 11.16
N GLN A 60 -9.33 16.09 11.97
CA GLN A 60 -7.99 16.70 12.07
C GLN A 60 -6.85 15.68 12.24
N PRO A 61 -6.96 14.61 13.07
CA PRO A 61 -5.92 13.59 13.15
C PRO A 61 -5.69 12.82 11.85
N ALA A 62 -6.72 12.67 10.99
CA ALA A 62 -6.54 12.02 9.68
C ALA A 62 -5.69 12.88 8.74
N ILE A 63 -5.90 14.19 8.74
CA ILE A 63 -5.10 15.14 7.94
C ILE A 63 -3.66 15.23 8.45
N CYS A 64 -3.47 15.32 9.78
CA CYS A 64 -2.14 15.32 10.37
C CYS A 64 -1.36 14.05 10.01
N LYS A 65 -2.00 12.87 10.08
CA LYS A 65 -1.39 11.60 9.64
C LYS A 65 -1.07 11.59 8.15
N LEU A 66 -1.92 12.18 7.31
CA LEU A 66 -1.70 12.27 5.87
C LEU A 66 -0.45 13.09 5.56
N ILE A 67 -0.34 14.30 6.12
CA ILE A 67 0.80 15.21 5.92
C ILE A 67 2.09 14.53 6.37
N ARG A 68 2.10 13.99 7.59
CA ARG A 68 3.26 13.30 8.14
C ARG A 68 3.70 12.12 7.26
N ARG A 69 2.76 11.30 6.78
CA ARG A 69 3.08 10.17 5.89
C ARG A 69 3.64 10.62 4.56
N THR A 70 3.13 11.72 3.98
CA THR A 70 3.64 12.26 2.72
C THR A 70 5.06 12.82 2.89
N GLU A 71 5.36 13.47 4.01
CA GLU A 71 6.72 13.92 4.35
C GLU A 71 7.67 12.74 4.55
N GLU A 72 7.28 11.73 5.34
CA GLU A 72 8.05 10.51 5.54
C GLU A 72 8.32 9.78 4.21
N LYS A 73 7.31 9.72 3.32
CA LYS A 73 7.43 9.11 1.98
C LYS A 73 8.36 9.92 1.06
N ALA A 74 8.28 11.25 1.11
CA ALA A 74 9.17 12.14 0.37
C ALA A 74 10.63 11.94 0.79
N ILE A 75 10.89 11.92 2.11
CA ILE A 75 12.22 11.66 2.68
C ILE A 75 12.73 10.27 2.26
N ALA A 76 11.91 9.23 2.38
CA ALA A 76 12.30 7.86 2.05
C ALA A 76 12.59 7.65 0.56
N SER A 77 11.92 8.39 -0.32
CA SER A 77 12.09 8.31 -1.77
C SER A 77 13.10 9.31 -2.33
N GLY A 78 13.57 10.27 -1.53
CA GLY A 78 14.41 11.37 -2.00
C GLY A 78 13.69 12.29 -3.01
N LEU A 79 12.36 12.30 -3.01
CA LEU A 79 11.53 13.07 -3.93
C LEU A 79 11.02 14.34 -3.27
N ASP A 80 10.92 15.41 -4.05
CA ASP A 80 10.26 16.63 -3.61
C ASP A 80 8.76 16.43 -3.40
N LEU A 81 8.18 17.18 -2.44
CA LEU A 81 6.75 17.15 -2.10
C LEU A 81 5.81 17.50 -3.27
N TRP A 82 6.32 18.11 -4.33
CA TRP A 82 5.56 18.47 -5.52
C TRP A 82 5.33 17.30 -6.48
N ASN A 83 6.01 16.16 -6.27
CA ASN A 83 5.89 14.99 -7.14
C ASN A 83 4.54 14.29 -6.98
N SER A 84 3.82 14.08 -8.10
CA SER A 84 2.51 13.43 -8.13
C SER A 84 2.54 12.00 -7.56
N ILE A 85 3.66 11.29 -7.75
CA ILE A 85 3.90 9.90 -7.32
C ILE A 85 3.69 9.75 -5.81
N LEU A 86 3.98 10.79 -5.01
CA LEU A 86 3.82 10.74 -3.55
C LEU A 86 2.35 10.63 -3.12
N TYR A 87 1.43 11.13 -3.95
CA TYR A 87 0.01 11.21 -3.64
C TYR A 87 -0.82 10.12 -4.31
N GLU A 88 -0.21 9.28 -5.14
CA GLU A 88 -0.90 8.13 -5.72
C GLU A 88 -1.16 7.06 -4.65
N ASN A 89 -2.19 6.25 -4.89
CA ASN A 89 -2.42 5.07 -4.08
C ASN A 89 -1.33 4.05 -4.40
N ASP A 90 -0.57 3.65 -3.39
CA ASP A 90 0.34 2.52 -3.53
C ASP A 90 -0.50 1.29 -3.93
N LEU A 91 -0.05 0.58 -4.98
CA LEU A 91 -0.72 -0.62 -5.47
C LEU A 91 -0.61 -1.73 -4.41
N GLY A 92 -1.62 -1.77 -3.53
CA GLY A 92 -1.77 -2.78 -2.48
C GLY A 92 -1.78 -2.18 -1.07
N GLN A 93 -2.69 -2.67 -0.21
CA GLN A 93 -2.60 -2.47 1.23
C GLN A 93 -1.52 -3.41 1.79
N GLY A 94 -0.28 -2.93 1.96
CA GLY A 94 0.80 -3.74 2.49
C GLY A 94 2.03 -2.93 2.88
N ARG A 95 2.82 -3.45 3.81
CA ARG A 95 4.18 -2.96 4.05
C ARG A 95 5.00 -3.14 2.77
N SER A 96 5.99 -2.29 2.55
CA SER A 96 7.02 -2.56 1.54
C SER A 96 7.53 -3.99 1.71
N ALA A 97 7.68 -4.70 0.61
CA ALA A 97 8.13 -6.09 0.66
C ALA A 97 9.54 -6.13 1.28
N LEU A 98 9.66 -6.69 2.49
CA LEU A 98 10.95 -6.86 3.17
C LEU A 98 11.92 -7.74 2.37
N LEU A 99 11.37 -8.60 1.51
CA LEU A 99 12.10 -9.51 0.64
C LEU A 99 11.65 -9.30 -0.80
N THR A 100 12.61 -9.16 -1.71
CA THR A 100 12.35 -9.18 -3.16
C THR A 100 11.83 -10.55 -3.58
N GLY A 101 11.25 -10.65 -4.78
CA GLY A 101 10.83 -11.94 -5.35
C GLY A 101 12.00 -12.93 -5.43
N GLU A 102 13.18 -12.45 -5.81
CA GLU A 102 14.40 -13.24 -5.91
C GLU A 102 14.84 -13.83 -4.56
N HIS A 103 14.77 -13.05 -3.47
CA HIS A 103 15.08 -13.55 -2.14
C HIS A 103 14.10 -14.65 -1.72
N LYS A 104 12.81 -14.53 -2.06
CA LYS A 104 11.80 -15.55 -1.77
C LYS A 104 12.07 -16.83 -2.55
N ASP A 105 12.39 -16.71 -3.83
CA ASP A 105 12.70 -17.87 -4.68
C ASP A 105 13.98 -18.57 -4.21
N ALA A 106 14.98 -17.81 -3.77
CA ALA A 106 16.21 -18.34 -3.18
C ALA A 106 15.92 -19.09 -1.87
N ILE A 107 15.08 -18.55 -0.98
CA ILE A 107 14.62 -19.25 0.25
C ILE A 107 13.92 -20.55 -0.12
N VAL A 108 12.99 -20.53 -1.08
CA VAL A 108 12.25 -21.75 -1.51
C VAL A 108 13.23 -22.79 -2.07
N LYS A 109 14.18 -22.39 -2.93
CA LYS A 109 15.21 -23.30 -3.44
C LYS A 109 16.07 -23.89 -2.33
N LEU A 110 16.50 -23.09 -1.35
CA LEU A 110 17.31 -23.55 -0.24
C LEU A 110 16.56 -24.55 0.64
N VAL A 111 15.30 -24.25 0.98
CA VAL A 111 14.43 -25.14 1.76
C VAL A 111 14.17 -26.44 0.99
N MET A 112 13.92 -26.37 -0.31
CA MET A 112 13.62 -27.56 -1.12
C MET A 112 14.85 -28.39 -1.51
N SER A 113 16.07 -27.87 -1.38
CA SER A 113 17.30 -28.50 -1.85
C SER A 113 17.60 -29.85 -1.19
N THR A 114 17.43 -29.95 0.14
CA THR A 114 17.93 -31.07 0.93
C THR A 114 16.85 -31.54 1.89
N ARG A 115 16.75 -32.85 2.13
CA ARG A 115 15.81 -33.41 3.13
C ARG A 115 16.01 -32.78 4.51
N ASN A 116 17.27 -32.58 4.91
CA ASN A 116 17.61 -31.95 6.18
C ASN A 116 17.05 -30.52 6.28
N ASN A 117 17.14 -29.72 5.22
CA ASN A 117 16.58 -28.36 5.19
C ASN A 117 15.05 -28.34 5.17
N ARG A 118 14.40 -29.37 4.62
CA ARG A 118 12.93 -29.51 4.63
C ARG A 118 12.39 -29.87 6.01
N GLU A 119 13.13 -30.67 6.76
CA GLU A 119 12.74 -31.14 8.10
C GLU A 119 13.20 -30.17 9.21
N LYS A 120 14.05 -29.19 8.88
CA LYS A 120 14.56 -28.20 9.82
C LYS A 120 13.48 -27.22 10.24
N GLU A 121 13.38 -26.98 11.54
CA GLU A 121 12.45 -25.98 12.08
C GLU A 121 12.92 -24.56 11.75
N SER A 122 11.96 -23.65 11.54
CA SER A 122 12.22 -22.28 11.10
C SER A 122 13.23 -21.53 11.99
N TRP A 123 13.13 -21.73 13.31
CA TRP A 123 14.02 -21.08 14.29
C TRP A 123 15.44 -21.65 14.28
N GLN A 124 15.61 -22.94 13.95
CA GLN A 124 16.92 -23.58 13.82
C GLN A 124 17.64 -23.06 12.57
N ALA A 125 16.92 -22.92 11.45
CA ALA A 125 17.48 -22.36 10.22
C ALA A 125 17.95 -20.90 10.38
N ILE A 126 17.21 -20.09 11.17
CA ILE A 126 17.62 -18.73 11.53
C ILE A 126 18.86 -18.75 12.44
N LYS A 127 18.88 -19.62 13.46
CA LYS A 127 20.00 -19.74 14.40
C LYS A 127 21.30 -20.16 13.72
N ASP A 128 21.20 -21.11 12.80
CA ASP A 128 22.35 -21.65 12.07
C ASP A 128 22.81 -20.69 10.95
N GLY A 129 21.98 -19.70 10.61
CA GLY A 129 22.33 -18.64 9.67
C GLY A 129 22.15 -19.04 8.22
N ASP A 130 21.29 -20.01 7.92
CA ASP A 130 21.09 -20.56 6.57
C ASP A 130 20.61 -19.50 5.55
N PHE A 131 20.05 -18.39 6.02
CA PHE A 131 19.53 -17.29 5.19
C PHE A 131 20.43 -16.05 5.16
N LYS A 132 21.60 -16.07 5.80
CA LYS A 132 22.50 -14.90 5.88
C LYS A 132 22.94 -14.37 4.52
N ASP A 133 23.07 -15.25 3.53
CA ASP A 133 23.50 -14.89 2.17
C ASP A 133 22.32 -14.53 1.25
N ILE A 134 21.08 -14.68 1.71
CA ILE A 134 19.86 -14.47 0.92
C ILE A 134 19.10 -13.21 1.36
N ILE A 135 19.20 -12.86 2.64
CA ILE A 135 18.52 -11.69 3.23
C ILE A 135 19.48 -10.50 3.18
N PRO A 136 19.03 -9.32 2.71
CA PRO A 136 19.84 -8.10 2.70
C PRO A 136 20.10 -7.54 4.11
#